data_AF-A0A971L1A6-F1
#
_entry.id   AF-A0A971L1A6-F1
#
_cell.length_a   1.000
_cell.length_b   1.000
_cell.length_c   1.000
_cell.angle_alpha   90.00
_cell.angle_beta   90.00
_cell.angle_gamma   90.00
#
_symmetry.space_group_name_H-M   'P 1'
#
loop_
_entity.id
_entity.type
_entity.pdbx_description
1 polymer ?
#
loop_
_entity_poly.entity_id
_entity_poly.type
_entity_poly.pdbx_seq_one_letter_code
_entity_poly.pdbx_strand_id
1 'polypeptide(L)'
;GSIVQVHLKDTLAVTDTFKGQFRNVPFGQGCVDFPLCFSTLGKLGYTGPYLIEMWHQDGQDDIKTVGSAKAWIEEQYAKAMEG
;
A
#
# COMPACT_ATOMS: atom_id res chain seq x y z
N GLY A 1 -17.22 13.81 1.19
CA GLY A 1 -16.75 12.43 1.40
C GLY A 1 -16.47 12.23 2.87
N SER A 2 -16.64 11.00 3.38
CA SER A 2 -16.42 10.67 4.80
C SER A 2 -15.03 10.08 5.09
N ILE A 3 -14.20 9.88 4.05
CA ILE A 3 -12.83 9.37 4.17
C ILE A 3 -11.91 10.54 4.51
N VAL A 4 -11.27 10.49 5.68
CA VAL A 4 -10.37 11.55 6.17
C VAL A 4 -8.88 11.19 6.04
N GLN A 5 -8.56 9.90 5.88
CA GLN A 5 -7.21 9.36 5.73
C GLN A 5 -7.31 7.94 5.13
N VAL A 6 -6.25 7.49 4.44
CA VAL A 6 -6.12 6.13 3.91
C VAL A 6 -4.81 5.49 4.38
N HIS A 7 -4.88 4.27 4.91
CA HIS A 7 -3.71 3.45 5.20
C HIS A 7 -3.32 2.62 3.98
N LEU A 8 -2.02 2.60 3.68
CA LEU A 8 -1.40 1.81 2.62
C LEU A 8 -0.66 0.66 3.26
N LYS A 9 -1.11 -0.57 3.00
CA LYS A 9 -0.38 -1.81 3.28
C LYS A 9 -0.74 -2.83 2.24
N ASP A 10 0.17 -3.75 1.99
CA ASP A 10 -0.11 -4.89 1.14
C ASP A 10 -0.60 -6.08 1.97
N THR A 11 -1.37 -6.97 1.34
CA THR A 11 -1.95 -8.15 1.99
C THR A 11 -2.05 -9.31 1.01
N LEU A 12 -2.14 -10.53 1.52
CA LEU A 12 -2.50 -11.70 0.75
C LEU A 12 -3.90 -12.17 1.16
N ALA A 13 -4.77 -12.36 0.18
CA ALA A 13 -6.16 -12.75 0.39
C ALA A 13 -6.30 -14.16 0.99
N VAL A 14 -7.42 -14.40 1.67
CA VAL A 14 -7.83 -15.74 2.13
C VAL A 14 -8.17 -16.59 0.91
N THR A 15 -7.74 -17.85 0.93
CA THR A 15 -8.16 -18.89 -0.03
C THR A 15 -8.62 -20.12 0.73
N ASP A 16 -9.12 -21.14 0.02
CA ASP A 16 -9.56 -22.41 0.64
C ASP A 16 -8.44 -23.11 1.43
N THR A 17 -7.18 -22.86 1.09
CA THR A 17 -6.00 -23.50 1.68
C THR A 17 -5.08 -22.52 2.44
N PHE A 18 -5.40 -21.23 2.45
CA PHE A 18 -4.56 -20.20 3.07
C PHE A 18 -5.41 -19.19 3.84
N LYS A 19 -5.05 -18.95 5.11
CA LYS A 19 -5.81 -18.06 6.01
C LYS A 19 -5.64 -16.57 5.71
N GLY A 20 -4.91 -16.21 4.67
CA GLY A 20 -4.54 -14.83 4.38
C GLY A 20 -3.35 -14.35 5.20
N GLN A 21 -2.76 -13.22 4.79
CA GLN A 21 -1.73 -12.52 5.54
C GLN A 21 -1.99 -11.01 5.48
N PHE A 22 -2.23 -10.42 6.64
CA PHE A 22 -2.71 -9.03 6.78
C PHE A 22 -1.67 -8.08 7.39
N ARG A 23 -0.49 -8.61 7.75
CA ARG A 23 0.65 -7.88 8.30
C ARG A 23 1.93 -8.44 7.71
N ASN A 24 2.98 -7.62 7.69
CA ASN A 24 4.32 -8.02 7.23
C ASN A 24 4.37 -8.58 5.81
N VAL A 25 3.46 -8.15 4.92
CA VAL A 25 3.58 -8.41 3.48
C VAL A 25 4.35 -7.24 2.89
N PRO A 26 5.55 -7.45 2.31
CA PRO A 26 6.28 -6.39 1.63
C PRO A 26 5.45 -5.80 0.49
N PHE A 27 5.53 -4.48 0.30
CA PHE A 27 4.82 -3.80 -0.79
C PHE A 27 5.21 -4.40 -2.15
N GLY A 28 4.19 -4.75 -2.94
CA GLY A 28 4.35 -5.37 -4.25
C GLY A 28 4.44 -6.89 -4.24
N GLN A 29 4.40 -7.52 -3.05
CA GLN A 29 4.36 -8.98 -2.91
C GLN A 29 2.98 -9.50 -2.51
N GLY A 30 2.01 -8.62 -2.23
CA GLY A 30 0.64 -9.02 -1.95
C GLY A 30 -0.26 -8.91 -3.19
N CYS A 31 -1.55 -8.74 -2.94
CA CYS A 31 -2.59 -8.71 -3.95
C CYS A 31 -3.36 -7.38 -4.01
N VAL A 32 -2.85 -6.31 -3.37
CA VAL A 32 -3.49 -4.98 -3.47
C VAL A 32 -3.11 -4.32 -4.79
N ASP A 33 -4.11 -3.97 -5.60
CA ASP A 33 -3.92 -3.17 -6.80
C ASP A 33 -3.84 -1.68 -6.43
N PHE A 34 -2.63 -1.22 -6.09
CA PHE A 34 -2.39 0.16 -5.69
C PHE A 34 -2.73 1.18 -6.78
N PRO A 35 -2.31 1.01 -8.06
CA PRO A 35 -2.67 1.95 -9.12
C PRO A 35 -4.19 2.10 -9.31
N LEU A 36 -4.94 0.98 -9.29
CA LEU A 36 -6.40 1.04 -9.39
C LEU A 36 -7.04 1.74 -8.18
N CYS A 37 -6.56 1.47 -6.97
CA CYS A 37 -7.03 2.12 -5.75
C CYS A 37 -6.80 3.65 -5.81
N PHE A 38 -5.59 4.08 -6.16
CA PHE A 38 -5.24 5.50 -6.23
C PHE A 38 -6.03 6.24 -7.31
N SER A 39 -6.14 5.68 -8.52
CA SER A 39 -6.91 6.31 -9.60
C SER A 39 -8.40 6.40 -9.26
N THR A 40 -8.95 5.39 -8.57
CA THR A 40 -10.34 5.41 -8.09
C THR A 40 -10.56 6.50 -7.04
N LEU A 41 -9.67 6.61 -6.04
CA LEU A 41 -9.73 7.66 -5.03
C LEU A 41 -9.59 9.06 -5.66
N GLY A 42 -8.69 9.22 -6.63
CA GLY A 42 -8.53 10.46 -7.40
C GLY A 42 -9.79 10.85 -8.17
N LYS A 43 -10.42 9.91 -8.88
CA LYS A 43 -11.70 10.12 -9.59
C LYS A 43 -12.84 10.50 -8.65
N LEU A 44 -12.81 10.04 -7.40
CA LEU A 44 -13.78 10.40 -6.36
C LEU A 44 -13.45 11.75 -5.68
N GLY A 45 -12.38 12.43 -6.10
CA GLY A 45 -11.96 13.72 -5.55
C GLY A 45 -11.35 13.63 -4.15
N TYR A 46 -10.77 12.48 -3.78
CA TYR A 46 -10.07 12.35 -2.50
C TYR A 46 -8.75 13.14 -2.50
N THR A 47 -8.60 14.04 -1.54
CA THR A 47 -7.41 14.89 -1.35
C THR A 47 -6.81 14.77 0.05
N GLY A 48 -7.20 13.74 0.81
CA GLY A 48 -6.70 13.49 2.16
C GLY A 48 -5.33 12.79 2.16
N PRO A 49 -4.69 12.67 3.33
CA PRO A 49 -3.38 12.03 3.46
C PRO A 49 -3.42 10.52 3.23
N TYR A 50 -2.29 9.98 2.76
CA TYR A 50 -1.99 8.56 2.76
C TYR A 50 -0.93 8.25 3.81
N LEU A 51 -1.06 7.13 4.51
CA LEU A 51 -0.11 6.66 5.52
C LEU A 51 0.38 5.26 5.17
N ILE A 52 1.70 5.07 5.08
CA ILE A 52 2.31 3.75 4.87
C ILE A 52 2.30 2.99 6.21
N GLU A 53 1.49 1.93 6.30
CA GLU A 53 1.38 1.05 7.46
C GLU A 53 2.34 -0.14 7.29
N MET A 54 3.41 -0.14 8.08
CA MET A 54 4.44 -1.18 8.10
C MET A 54 4.92 -1.42 9.53
N TRP A 55 5.58 -2.57 9.76
CA TRP A 55 6.04 -3.00 11.07
C TRP A 55 7.54 -3.25 11.08
N HIS A 56 8.14 -3.03 12.25
CA HIS A 56 9.52 -3.42 12.51
C HIS A 56 9.68 -4.95 12.48
N GLN A 57 10.82 -5.42 11.97
CA GLN A 57 11.26 -6.81 12.04
C GLN A 57 12.70 -6.88 12.54
N ASP A 58 12.99 -7.83 13.42
CA ASP A 58 14.32 -7.99 14.01
C ASP A 58 15.39 -8.17 12.92
N GLY A 59 16.47 -7.39 13.03
CA GLY A 59 17.59 -7.43 12.09
C GLY A 59 17.37 -6.70 10.78
N GLN A 60 16.24 -5.99 10.61
CA GLN A 60 16.01 -5.16 9.42
C GLN A 60 16.74 -3.81 9.49
N ASP A 61 17.14 -3.31 8.33
CA ASP A 61 17.56 -1.91 8.17
C ASP A 61 16.30 -1.05 7.94
N ASP A 62 15.83 -0.39 8.99
CA ASP A 62 14.58 0.39 8.97
C ASP A 62 14.62 1.52 7.94
N ILE A 63 15.75 2.23 7.80
CA ILE A 63 15.88 3.37 6.88
C ILE A 63 15.78 2.88 5.45
N LYS A 64 16.51 1.80 5.12
CA LYS A 64 16.43 1.19 3.79
C LYS A 64 15.04 0.66 3.51
N THR A 65 14.43 -0.02 4.47
CA THR A 65 13.12 -0.67 4.32
C THR A 65 12.00 0.35 4.10
N VAL A 66 11.94 1.38 4.94
CA VAL A 66 10.99 2.51 4.79
C VAL A 66 11.24 3.24 3.48
N GLY A 67 12.50 3.49 3.12
CA GLY A 67 12.88 4.17 1.88
C GLY A 67 12.43 3.40 0.63
N SER A 68 12.65 2.10 0.58
CA SER A 68 12.21 1.24 -0.53
C SER A 68 10.69 1.17 -0.64
N ALA A 69 9.97 1.04 0.49
CA ALA A 69 8.51 1.02 0.47
C ALA A 69 7.92 2.35 0.00
N LYS A 70 8.46 3.47 0.47
CA LYS A 70 8.07 4.82 0.02
C LYS A 70 8.26 4.96 -1.49
N ALA A 71 9.45 4.66 -1.99
CA ALA A 71 9.76 4.78 -3.42
C ALA A 71 8.82 3.93 -4.28
N TRP A 72 8.55 2.69 -3.86
CA TRP A 72 7.65 1.79 -4.59
C TRP A 72 6.20 2.32 -4.62
N ILE A 73 5.69 2.85 -3.51
CA ILE A 73 4.36 3.45 -3.44
C ILE A 73 4.26 4.71 -4.30
N GLU A 74 5.27 5.57 -4.28
CA GLU A 74 5.32 6.76 -5.15
C GLU A 74 5.28 6.38 -6.63
N GLU A 75 5.97 5.31 -7.02
CA GLU A 75 5.90 4.76 -8.39
C GLU A 75 4.49 4.27 -8.75
N GLN A 76 3.80 3.54 -7.86
CA GLN A 76 2.44 3.09 -8.12
C GLN A 76 1.45 4.26 -8.20
N TYR A 77 1.65 5.28 -7.38
CA TYR A 77 0.86 6.50 -7.43
C TYR A 77 1.05 7.24 -8.76
N ALA A 78 2.30 7.40 -9.22
CA ALA A 78 2.60 8.02 -10.52
C ALA A 78 1.90 7.28 -11.66
N LYS A 79 2.01 5.95 -11.72
CA LYS A 79 1.30 5.11 -12.70
C LYS A 79 -0.22 5.33 -12.69
N ALA A 80 -0.80 5.54 -11.51
CA ALA A 80 -2.24 5.77 -11.38
C ALA A 80 -2.71 7.10 -11.97
N MET A 81 -1.82 8.11 -12.02
CA MET A 81 -2.13 9.46 -12.47
C MET A 81 -1.79 9.69 -13.96
N GLU A 82 -1.06 8.77 -14.59
CA GLU A 82 -0.69 8.84 -16.01
C GLU A 82 -1.81 8.39 -16.97
N GLY A 83 -2.92 7.82 -16.47
CA GLY A 83 -4.08 7.35 -17.25
C GLY A 83 -5.41 7.96 -16.81
#